data_AF-D0KQX9-F1
#
_entry.id   AF-D0KQX9-F1
#
_cell.length_a   1.000
_cell.length_b   1.000
_cell.length_c   1.000
_cell.angle_alpha   90.00
_cell.angle_beta   90.00
_cell.angle_gamma   90.00
#
_symmetry.space_group_name_H-M   'P 1'
#
loop_
_entity.id
_entity.type
_entity.pdbx_description
1 polymer ?
#
loop_
_entity_poly.entity_id
_entity_poly.type
_entity_poly.pdbx_seq_one_letter_code
_entity_poly.pdbx_strand_id
1 'polypeptide(L)'
;MDWVDELGKIVKVSNGKDEGPARWKITAIPQTYAELRDVIKFANEKKLSIYPFSFNMHHIGPPVSIDIGVKLSQFNNVVEISDDDLYVTSQVGVRVSDLFEIIKAKGLFLPAYYDGSLGGLLATNLPTPFSSFYGYPKNLILMAKVITGDGIIAKGGGKTLKFSSGYKIHKILSGMLGWLGIYLEATLKIYPFPEVIVTFQTDKVNLTSKYRPISIIYETDEKGDKTYVTFIGFRRAIEKIGEEIGAKGEDGFYSIDYTSDEKVISIHTVRGKEVDVIRKAKSIMRVKRGIGIVGTGYCRLEVASFDNLEVLRREIDEQVVVERGYYNGDYWGIRDKETLQMLKEAFDPNNILQPGLIL
;
A
#
# COMPACT_ATOMS: atom_id res chain seq x y z
N MET A 1 14.58 8.66 30.77
CA MET A 1 13.12 8.83 30.61
C MET A 1 12.69 10.30 30.59
N ASP A 2 13.61 11.26 30.79
CA ASP A 2 13.33 12.71 30.79
C ASP A 2 12.63 13.22 29.52
N TRP A 3 13.02 12.71 28.34
CA TRP A 3 12.44 13.17 27.08
C TRP A 3 10.95 12.83 26.90
N VAL A 4 10.40 11.84 27.62
CA VAL A 4 8.98 11.47 27.48
C VAL A 4 8.08 12.54 28.11
N ASP A 5 8.47 13.06 29.27
CA ASP A 5 7.73 14.14 29.94
C ASP A 5 7.84 15.45 29.15
N GLU A 6 9.00 15.71 28.55
CA GLU A 6 9.16 16.84 27.62
C GLU A 6 8.26 16.70 26.38
N LEU A 7 8.22 15.52 25.75
CA LEU A 7 7.34 15.25 24.61
C LEU A 7 5.85 15.38 24.98
N GLY A 8 5.48 14.96 26.19
CA GLY A 8 4.13 15.08 26.73
C GLY A 8 3.64 16.53 26.90
N LYS A 9 4.56 17.50 26.96
CA LYS A 9 4.22 18.95 26.94
C LYS A 9 3.90 19.46 25.52
N ILE A 10 4.36 18.76 24.48
CA ILE A 10 4.18 19.12 23.07
C ILE A 10 2.92 18.47 22.51
N VAL A 11 2.71 17.19 22.81
CA VAL A 11 1.65 16.38 22.22
C VAL A 11 1.10 15.39 23.23
N LYS A 12 -0.15 14.97 23.05
CA LYS A 12 -0.70 13.84 23.78
C LYS A 12 0.15 12.59 23.51
N VAL A 13 0.62 11.96 24.59
CA VAL A 13 1.36 10.69 24.53
C VAL A 13 0.57 9.55 25.17
N SER A 14 0.86 8.32 24.75
CA SER A 14 0.42 7.10 25.40
C SER A 14 1.55 6.07 25.42
N ASN A 15 1.38 4.97 26.14
CA ASN A 15 2.31 3.85 26.11
C ASN A 15 2.64 3.42 24.67
N GLY A 16 3.89 2.99 24.49
CA GLY A 16 4.36 2.44 23.24
C GLY A 16 3.81 1.06 22.93
N LYS A 17 4.47 0.37 22.01
CA LYS A 17 4.14 -0.98 21.57
C LYS A 17 5.39 -1.85 21.68
N ASP A 18 5.33 -2.91 22.46
CA ASP A 18 6.42 -3.86 22.71
C ASP A 18 6.27 -5.18 21.93
N GLU A 19 5.11 -5.42 21.32
CA GLU A 19 4.81 -6.62 20.54
C GLU A 19 4.76 -6.39 19.02
N GLY A 20 4.98 -7.47 18.26
CA GLY A 20 4.95 -7.48 16.80
C GLY A 20 6.24 -6.98 16.14
N PRO A 21 6.25 -6.86 14.80
CA PRO A 21 7.47 -6.57 14.06
C PRO A 21 7.94 -5.11 14.24
N ALA A 22 7.03 -4.14 14.28
CA ALA A 22 7.37 -2.76 14.65
C ALA A 22 7.05 -2.50 16.12
N ARG A 23 8.08 -2.11 16.89
CA ARG A 23 8.01 -1.79 18.31
C ARG A 23 8.51 -0.37 18.57
N TRP A 24 7.92 0.31 19.55
CA TRP A 24 8.34 1.65 19.95
C TRP A 24 8.10 1.93 21.44
N LYS A 25 8.87 2.86 22.02
CA LYS A 25 8.83 3.16 23.47
C LYS A 25 7.61 3.99 23.86
N ILE A 26 7.26 5.02 23.08
CA ILE A 26 6.11 5.90 23.35
C ILE A 26 5.32 6.17 22.07
N THR A 27 4.02 6.38 22.21
CA THR A 27 3.16 6.78 21.10
C THR A 27 2.84 8.28 21.21
N ALA A 28 3.16 9.06 20.19
CA ALA A 28 2.72 10.45 20.02
C ALA A 28 1.43 10.51 19.19
N ILE A 29 0.45 11.29 19.65
CA ILE A 29 -0.89 11.37 19.04
C ILE A 29 -1.21 12.83 18.65
N PRO A 30 -0.56 13.37 17.61
CA PRO A 30 -0.82 14.74 17.16
C PRO A 30 -2.24 14.89 16.63
N GLN A 31 -2.88 16.00 16.99
CA GLN A 31 -4.21 16.41 16.52
C GLN A 31 -4.13 17.41 15.37
N THR A 32 -2.99 18.09 15.23
CA THR A 32 -2.75 19.09 14.18
C THR A 32 -1.44 18.82 13.44
N TYR A 33 -1.31 19.38 12.23
CA TYR A 33 -0.03 19.33 11.50
C TYR A 33 1.07 20.14 12.19
N ALA A 34 0.72 21.16 12.99
CA ALA A 34 1.67 21.91 13.80
C ALA A 34 2.26 21.02 14.90
N GLU A 35 1.41 20.30 15.65
CA GLU A 35 1.88 19.34 16.66
C GLU A 35 2.75 18.25 16.05
N LEU A 36 2.37 17.69 14.90
CA LEU A 36 3.19 16.70 14.21
C LEU A 36 4.57 17.25 13.84
N ARG A 37 4.63 18.48 13.32
CA ARG A 37 5.90 19.15 13.02
C ARG A 37 6.73 19.35 14.29
N ASP A 38 6.10 19.72 15.40
CA ASP A 38 6.81 19.99 16.65
C ASP A 38 7.34 18.68 17.27
N VAL A 39 6.63 17.56 17.11
CA VAL A 39 7.14 16.20 17.42
C VAL A 39 8.37 15.85 16.57
N ILE A 40 8.33 16.14 15.27
CA ILE A 40 9.47 15.91 14.36
C ILE A 40 10.68 16.75 14.77
N LYS A 41 10.49 18.04 15.08
CA LYS A 41 11.57 18.92 15.56
C LYS A 41 12.17 18.42 16.87
N PHE A 42 11.32 18.05 17.83
CA PHE A 42 11.75 17.46 19.09
C PHE A 42 12.57 16.19 18.88
N ALA A 43 12.13 15.30 18.00
CA ALA A 43 12.85 14.08 17.67
C ALA A 43 14.22 14.37 17.03
N ASN A 44 14.32 15.38 16.16
CA ASN A 44 15.60 15.83 15.62
C ASN A 44 16.55 16.33 16.73
N GLU A 45 16.07 17.21 17.61
CA GLU A 45 16.86 17.79 18.71
C GLU A 45 17.39 16.72 19.66
N LYS A 46 16.56 15.72 19.97
CA LYS A 46 16.89 14.62 20.89
C LYS A 46 17.48 13.39 20.19
N LYS A 47 17.62 13.41 18.86
CA LYS A 47 18.07 12.29 18.02
C LYS A 47 17.27 11.00 18.25
N LEU A 48 15.95 11.14 18.30
CA LEU A 48 15.01 10.04 18.52
C LEU A 48 14.44 9.56 17.18
N SER A 49 14.33 8.24 17.05
CA SER A 49 13.74 7.61 15.86
C SER A 49 12.21 7.68 15.88
N ILE A 50 11.61 7.81 14.70
CA ILE A 50 10.16 7.93 14.46
C ILE A 50 9.67 6.79 13.54
N TYR A 51 8.54 6.20 13.94
CA TYR A 51 7.77 5.25 13.14
C TYR A 51 6.38 5.84 12.87
N PRO A 52 6.09 6.32 11.64
CA PRO A 52 4.75 6.79 11.30
C PRO A 52 3.78 5.62 11.11
N PHE A 53 2.62 5.67 11.74
CA PHE A 53 1.59 4.65 11.59
C PHE A 53 0.17 5.20 11.70
N SER A 54 -0.82 4.48 11.19
CA SER A 54 -2.23 4.77 11.42
C SER A 54 -2.89 3.67 12.25
N PHE A 55 -3.50 2.66 11.61
CA PHE A 55 -4.13 1.53 12.31
C PHE A 55 -3.16 0.39 12.65
N ASN A 56 -1.91 0.46 12.17
CA ASN A 56 -0.86 -0.55 12.37
C ASN A 56 -1.26 -1.98 11.94
N MET A 57 -2.00 -2.10 10.82
CA MET A 57 -2.53 -3.38 10.36
C MET A 57 -1.54 -4.16 9.49
N HIS A 58 -0.78 -3.47 8.63
CA HIS A 58 0.14 -4.11 7.68
C HIS A 58 1.54 -3.52 7.82
N HIS A 59 2.39 -4.16 8.62
CA HIS A 59 3.82 -3.87 8.64
C HIS A 59 4.50 -4.60 7.48
N ILE A 60 5.34 -3.87 6.75
CA ILE A 60 6.15 -4.40 5.65
C ILE A 60 7.61 -4.20 6.03
N GLY A 61 8.38 -5.28 5.97
CA GLY A 61 9.81 -5.25 6.24
C GLY A 61 10.24 -6.00 7.50
N PRO A 62 11.54 -5.89 7.83
CA PRO A 62 12.13 -6.55 8.99
C PRO A 62 11.66 -5.88 10.29
N PRO A 63 11.70 -6.61 11.42
CA PRO A 63 11.35 -6.02 12.71
C PRO A 63 12.21 -4.79 13.05
N VAL A 64 11.57 -3.77 13.62
CA VAL A 64 12.21 -2.51 14.04
C VAL A 64 11.90 -2.17 15.49
N SER A 65 12.84 -1.46 16.12
CA SER A 65 12.72 -0.95 17.50
C SER A 65 13.01 0.54 17.50
N ILE A 66 12.00 1.34 17.80
CA ILE A 66 11.97 2.79 17.58
C ILE A 66 11.69 3.53 18.89
N ASP A 67 12.02 4.82 18.96
CA ASP A 67 11.73 5.63 20.15
C ASP A 67 10.27 6.10 20.17
N ILE A 68 9.79 6.70 19.08
CA ILE A 68 8.48 7.34 19.00
C ILE A 68 7.65 6.72 17.87
N GLY A 69 6.52 6.10 18.20
CA GLY A 69 5.47 5.81 17.24
C GLY A 69 4.57 7.04 17.04
N VAL A 70 4.42 7.53 15.81
CA VAL A 70 3.58 8.69 15.50
C VAL A 70 2.26 8.23 14.89
N LYS A 71 1.16 8.44 15.61
CA LYS A 71 -0.18 8.00 15.19
C LYS A 71 -0.88 9.04 14.32
N LEU A 72 -1.11 8.70 13.06
CA LEU A 72 -1.68 9.56 12.02
C LEU A 72 -3.20 9.36 11.83
N SER A 73 -3.81 8.42 12.54
CA SER A 73 -5.23 8.10 12.40
C SER A 73 -6.17 9.24 12.83
N GLN A 74 -5.63 10.29 13.46
CA GLN A 74 -6.37 11.49 13.85
C GLN A 74 -6.63 12.41 12.66
N PHE A 75 -5.81 12.32 11.59
CA PHE A 75 -6.02 13.06 10.35
C PHE A 75 -6.99 12.31 9.46
N ASN A 76 -8.26 12.25 9.85
CA ASN A 76 -9.27 11.36 9.24
C ASN A 76 -10.44 12.11 8.58
N ASN A 77 -10.20 13.30 8.02
CA ASN A 77 -11.21 14.05 7.29
C ASN A 77 -11.06 13.92 5.78
N VAL A 78 -12.19 13.78 5.07
CA VAL A 78 -12.26 14.05 3.63
C VAL A 78 -12.32 15.56 3.46
N VAL A 79 -11.32 16.13 2.79
CA VAL A 79 -11.15 17.58 2.66
C VAL A 79 -12.05 18.14 1.55
N GLU A 80 -12.13 17.41 0.43
CA GLU A 80 -12.83 17.90 -0.76
C GLU A 80 -13.14 16.74 -1.72
N ILE A 81 -14.29 16.81 -2.39
CA ILE A 81 -14.63 15.94 -3.52
C ILE A 81 -15.08 16.86 -4.66
N SER A 82 -14.37 16.83 -5.79
CA SER A 82 -14.78 17.53 -7.01
C SER A 82 -15.38 16.51 -7.97
N ASP A 83 -16.69 16.58 -8.13
CA ASP A 83 -17.46 15.73 -9.03
C ASP A 83 -17.18 16.11 -10.50
N ASP A 84 -16.98 17.41 -10.78
CA ASP A 84 -16.71 17.95 -12.11
C ASP A 84 -15.29 17.63 -12.60
N ASP A 85 -14.28 17.78 -11.73
CA ASP A 85 -12.88 17.54 -12.06
C ASP A 85 -12.42 16.11 -11.76
N LEU A 86 -13.31 15.27 -11.21
CA LEU A 86 -13.08 13.87 -10.89
C LEU A 86 -11.84 13.65 -10.00
N TYR A 87 -11.78 14.34 -8.86
CA TYR A 87 -10.80 14.05 -7.80
C TYR A 87 -11.41 14.09 -6.39
N VAL A 88 -10.72 13.44 -5.47
CA VAL A 88 -10.97 13.52 -4.03
C VAL A 88 -9.70 13.91 -3.29
N THR A 89 -9.76 14.90 -2.41
CA THR A 89 -8.69 15.23 -1.47
C THR A 89 -9.08 14.73 -0.08
N SER A 90 -8.21 13.94 0.54
CA SER A 90 -8.46 13.33 1.84
C SER A 90 -7.20 13.34 2.70
N GLN A 91 -7.39 13.45 4.01
CA GLN A 91 -6.32 13.26 4.98
C GLN A 91 -5.93 11.77 5.06
N VAL A 92 -4.66 11.51 5.39
CA VAL A 92 -4.10 10.15 5.30
C VAL A 92 -4.63 9.15 6.31
N GLY A 93 -5.22 9.61 7.42
CA GLY A 93 -5.80 8.76 8.46
C GLY A 93 -7.16 8.18 8.08
N VAL A 94 -7.81 8.68 7.01
CA VAL A 94 -9.09 8.15 6.51
C VAL A 94 -8.96 6.69 6.09
N ARG A 95 -9.89 5.83 6.51
CA ARG A 95 -9.98 4.44 6.04
C ARG A 95 -10.36 4.42 4.56
N VAL A 96 -9.65 3.61 3.76
CA VAL A 96 -9.91 3.53 2.32
C VAL A 96 -11.28 2.93 2.04
N SER A 97 -11.76 1.99 2.85
CA SER A 97 -13.13 1.46 2.80
C SER A 97 -14.18 2.57 2.94
N ASP A 98 -14.02 3.44 3.93
CA ASP A 98 -14.97 4.51 4.22
C ASP A 98 -14.93 5.56 3.10
N LEU A 99 -13.73 5.89 2.62
CA LEU A 99 -13.54 6.78 1.48
C LEU A 99 -14.21 6.22 0.21
N PHE A 100 -14.09 4.92 -0.02
CA PHE A 100 -14.73 4.23 -1.15
C PHE A 100 -16.27 4.37 -1.08
N GLU A 101 -16.88 4.11 0.06
CA GLU A 101 -18.34 4.22 0.21
C GLU A 101 -18.84 5.67 0.14
N ILE A 102 -18.09 6.65 0.69
CA ILE A 102 -18.41 8.09 0.56
C ILE A 102 -18.43 8.51 -0.92
N ILE A 103 -17.45 8.07 -1.69
CA ILE A 103 -17.32 8.40 -3.12
C ILE A 103 -18.42 7.69 -3.93
N LYS A 104 -18.69 6.42 -3.62
CA LYS A 104 -19.77 5.64 -4.23
C LYS A 104 -21.16 6.25 -3.99
N ALA A 105 -21.41 6.78 -2.80
CA ALA A 105 -22.68 7.46 -2.48
C ALA A 105 -22.94 8.70 -3.37
N LYS A 106 -21.90 9.28 -3.98
CA LYS A 106 -21.98 10.38 -4.95
C LYS A 106 -22.08 9.91 -6.41
N GLY A 107 -22.20 8.60 -6.66
CA GLY A 107 -22.16 8.05 -8.01
C GLY A 107 -20.77 8.10 -8.65
N LEU A 108 -19.72 8.20 -7.84
CA LEU A 108 -18.33 8.21 -8.26
C LEU A 108 -17.62 6.93 -7.79
N PHE A 109 -16.43 6.67 -8.31
CA PHE A 109 -15.67 5.45 -8.12
C PHE A 109 -14.22 5.76 -7.83
N LEU A 110 -13.74 5.28 -6.67
CA LEU A 110 -12.33 5.21 -6.33
C LEU A 110 -11.83 3.80 -6.69
N PRO A 111 -10.96 3.64 -7.70
CA PRO A 111 -10.41 2.33 -8.10
C PRO A 111 -9.28 1.90 -7.15
N ALA A 112 -9.56 1.92 -5.85
CA ALA A 112 -8.68 1.43 -4.81
C ALA A 112 -9.53 0.95 -3.64
N TYR A 113 -9.20 -0.23 -3.13
CA TYR A 113 -9.79 -0.77 -1.91
C TYR A 113 -8.68 -1.39 -1.07
N TYR A 114 -8.72 -1.13 0.23
CA TYR A 114 -7.68 -1.54 1.17
C TYR A 114 -8.26 -1.49 2.59
N ASP A 115 -8.05 -2.55 3.37
CA ASP A 115 -8.40 -2.53 4.78
C ASP A 115 -7.31 -1.80 5.58
N GLY A 116 -7.45 -0.48 5.66
CA GLY A 116 -6.53 0.37 6.36
C GLY A 116 -6.66 1.83 5.95
N SER A 117 -5.73 2.65 6.42
CA SER A 117 -5.74 4.09 6.14
C SER A 117 -5.20 4.41 4.74
N LEU A 118 -5.61 5.53 4.16
CA LEU A 118 -5.08 6.06 2.92
C LEU A 118 -3.55 6.22 2.97
N GLY A 119 -3.00 6.75 4.06
CA GLY A 119 -1.55 6.89 4.25
C GLY A 119 -0.83 5.56 4.18
N GLY A 120 -1.39 4.52 4.82
CA GLY A 120 -0.89 3.15 4.74
C GLY A 120 -0.89 2.62 3.30
N LEU A 121 -2.00 2.74 2.58
CA LEU A 121 -2.09 2.32 1.17
C LEU A 121 -1.06 3.03 0.29
N LEU A 122 -0.88 4.34 0.46
CA LEU A 122 0.10 5.09 -0.33
C LEU A 122 1.54 4.76 0.08
N ALA A 123 1.81 4.58 1.37
CA ALA A 123 3.13 4.26 1.89
C ALA A 123 3.60 2.87 1.44
N THR A 124 2.71 1.88 1.40
CA THR A 124 3.03 0.52 0.91
C THR A 124 2.95 0.41 -0.60
N ASN A 125 2.09 1.21 -1.25
CA ASN A 125 1.79 1.11 -2.68
C ASN A 125 1.46 -0.33 -3.11
N LEU A 126 0.76 -1.09 -2.25
CA LEU A 126 0.28 -2.42 -2.60
C LEU A 126 -0.73 -2.32 -3.75
N PRO A 127 -0.70 -3.24 -4.72
CA PRO A 127 -1.72 -3.25 -5.76
C PRO A 127 -3.08 -3.56 -5.13
N THR A 128 -4.14 -3.01 -5.70
CA THR A 128 -5.53 -3.25 -5.28
C THR A 128 -6.22 -4.15 -6.32
N PRO A 129 -7.44 -4.65 -6.06
CA PRO A 129 -8.19 -5.40 -7.06
C PRO A 129 -8.34 -4.67 -8.40
N PHE A 130 -8.25 -3.34 -8.43
CA PHE A 130 -8.41 -2.52 -9.63
C PHE A 130 -7.09 -2.20 -10.34
N SER A 131 -5.95 -2.64 -9.81
CA SER A 131 -4.64 -2.13 -10.23
C SER A 131 -4.17 -2.60 -11.61
N SER A 132 -4.69 -3.71 -12.14
CA SER A 132 -4.39 -4.15 -13.51
C SER A 132 -4.83 -3.12 -14.55
N PHE A 133 -5.99 -2.48 -14.33
CA PHE A 133 -6.55 -1.50 -15.26
C PHE A 133 -6.23 -0.05 -14.88
N TYR A 134 -6.34 0.31 -13.59
CA TYR A 134 -6.18 1.68 -13.12
C TYR A 134 -4.76 2.02 -12.62
N GLY A 135 -3.88 1.02 -12.57
CA GLY A 135 -2.53 1.16 -12.03
C GLY A 135 -2.47 1.02 -10.51
N TYR A 136 -1.25 1.15 -9.98
CA TYR A 136 -1.00 1.08 -8.54
C TYR A 136 -1.53 2.34 -7.83
N PRO A 137 -1.68 2.33 -6.49
CA PRO A 137 -2.13 3.52 -5.75
C PRO A 137 -1.38 4.82 -6.12
N LYS A 138 -0.05 4.75 -6.33
CA LYS A 138 0.75 5.90 -6.81
C LYS A 138 0.29 6.52 -8.13
N ASN A 139 -0.33 5.72 -9.00
CA ASN A 139 -0.87 6.17 -10.29
C ASN A 139 -2.12 7.04 -10.10
N LEU A 140 -2.87 6.82 -9.02
CA LEU A 140 -4.07 7.60 -8.68
C LEU A 140 -3.74 8.95 -8.05
N ILE A 141 -2.55 9.12 -7.44
CA ILE A 141 -2.15 10.38 -6.81
C ILE A 141 -2.00 11.48 -7.88
N LEU A 142 -2.77 12.55 -7.76
CA LEU A 142 -2.64 13.79 -8.53
C LEU A 142 -1.77 14.81 -7.81
N MET A 143 -1.91 14.85 -6.48
CA MET A 143 -1.24 15.82 -5.60
C MET A 143 -1.10 15.23 -4.21
N ALA A 144 -0.07 15.61 -3.47
CA ALA A 144 0.04 15.28 -2.05
C ALA A 144 0.67 16.40 -1.24
N LYS A 145 0.24 16.52 0.01
CA LYS A 145 0.91 17.30 1.07
C LYS A 145 1.67 16.31 1.93
N VAL A 146 2.95 16.57 2.17
CA VAL A 146 3.86 15.66 2.89
C VAL A 146 4.68 16.46 3.88
N ILE A 147 5.14 15.81 4.95
CA ILE A 147 6.11 16.37 5.89
C ILE A 147 7.39 15.55 5.87
N THR A 148 8.51 16.25 5.75
CA THR A 148 9.87 15.70 5.74
C THR A 148 10.37 15.42 7.17
N GLY A 149 11.48 14.70 7.29
CA GLY A 149 12.13 14.39 8.57
C GLY A 149 12.71 15.61 9.29
N ASP A 150 12.88 16.75 8.62
CA ASP A 150 13.22 18.05 9.24
C ASP A 150 11.99 18.92 9.57
N GLY A 151 10.78 18.42 9.33
CA GLY A 151 9.52 19.08 9.68
C GLY A 151 9.02 20.10 8.65
N ILE A 152 9.59 20.14 7.44
CA ILE A 152 9.10 20.97 6.35
C ILE A 152 7.84 20.34 5.72
N ILE A 153 6.77 21.11 5.64
CA ILE A 153 5.57 20.69 4.91
C ILE A 153 5.71 21.10 3.45
N ALA A 154 5.81 20.11 2.57
CA ALA A 154 5.90 20.29 1.14
C ALA A 154 4.62 19.84 0.43
N LYS A 155 4.37 20.43 -0.74
CA LYS A 155 3.26 20.06 -1.62
C LYS A 155 3.82 19.72 -2.99
N GLY A 156 3.42 18.57 -3.53
CA GLY A 156 3.81 18.13 -4.87
C GLY A 156 2.60 17.77 -5.72
N GLY A 157 2.69 18.01 -7.03
CA GLY A 157 1.62 17.73 -7.98
C GLY A 157 0.58 18.83 -8.07
N GLY A 158 -0.59 18.51 -8.61
CA GLY A 158 -1.69 19.45 -8.80
C GLY A 158 -3.01 18.72 -8.97
N LYS A 159 -4.13 19.43 -8.81
CA LYS A 159 -5.49 18.91 -9.00
C LYS A 159 -5.86 18.79 -10.49
N THR A 160 -4.94 18.26 -11.30
CA THR A 160 -5.05 18.22 -12.75
C THR A 160 -4.54 16.89 -13.26
N LEU A 161 -5.21 16.31 -14.27
CA LEU A 161 -4.78 15.04 -14.87
C LEU A 161 -3.41 15.16 -15.57
N LYS A 162 -3.15 16.30 -16.23
CA LYS A 162 -1.87 16.58 -16.88
C LYS A 162 -1.05 17.52 -16.01
N PHE A 163 0.02 16.98 -15.42
CA PHE A 163 0.98 17.74 -14.64
C PHE A 163 2.39 17.52 -15.22
N SER A 164 2.96 18.57 -15.83
CA SER A 164 4.27 18.55 -16.50
C SER A 164 5.32 19.45 -15.83
N SER A 165 4.98 20.11 -14.73
CA SER A 165 5.87 21.07 -14.06
C SER A 165 6.63 20.41 -12.91
N GLY A 166 7.96 20.31 -13.02
CA GLY A 166 8.81 19.80 -11.94
C GLY A 166 8.73 18.29 -11.72
N TYR A 167 9.43 17.83 -10.68
CA TYR A 167 9.56 16.41 -10.36
C TYR A 167 8.33 15.87 -9.61
N LYS A 168 7.95 14.62 -9.88
CA LYS A 168 6.80 13.96 -9.27
C LYS A 168 7.13 13.38 -7.88
N ILE A 169 7.69 14.19 -7.00
CA ILE A 169 8.10 13.82 -5.63
C ILE A 169 6.96 13.13 -4.87
N HIS A 170 5.75 13.69 -4.96
CA HIS A 170 4.53 13.14 -4.37
C HIS A 170 4.17 11.71 -4.83
N LYS A 171 4.76 11.20 -5.92
CA LYS A 171 4.60 9.80 -6.35
C LYS A 171 5.76 8.92 -5.91
N ILE A 172 6.97 9.48 -5.80
CA ILE A 172 8.18 8.76 -5.36
C ILE A 172 8.05 8.33 -3.90
N LEU A 173 7.41 9.14 -3.05
CA LEU A 173 7.15 8.80 -1.66
C LEU A 173 6.22 7.59 -1.49
N SER A 174 5.49 7.20 -2.54
CA SER A 174 4.60 6.05 -2.50
C SER A 174 5.42 4.76 -2.67
N GLY A 175 5.26 3.82 -1.73
CA GLY A 175 6.10 2.62 -1.64
C GLY A 175 7.35 2.80 -0.75
N MET A 176 7.57 3.98 -0.18
CA MET A 176 8.73 4.26 0.69
C MET A 176 8.46 3.95 2.17
N LEU A 177 7.28 3.45 2.51
CA LEU A 177 6.90 3.05 3.89
C LEU A 177 6.99 4.17 4.94
N GLY A 178 7.14 5.43 4.52
CA GLY A 178 7.35 6.58 5.42
C GLY A 178 8.82 6.97 5.61
N TRP A 179 9.75 6.30 4.95
CA TRP A 179 11.20 6.48 5.14
C TRP A 179 11.72 7.82 4.62
N LEU A 180 11.14 8.35 3.54
CA LEU A 180 11.47 9.65 2.98
C LEU A 180 10.52 10.77 3.44
N GLY A 181 9.55 10.49 4.30
CA GLY A 181 8.56 11.49 4.69
C GLY A 181 7.18 10.89 4.89
N ILE A 182 6.34 11.68 5.54
CA ILE A 182 5.00 11.28 5.97
C ILE A 182 3.97 12.02 5.12
N TYR A 183 3.09 11.28 4.44
CA TYR A 183 1.94 11.90 3.79
C TYR A 183 1.01 12.51 4.84
N LEU A 184 0.46 13.70 4.57
CA LEU A 184 -0.54 14.38 5.39
C LEU A 184 -1.92 14.38 4.72
N GLU A 185 -1.93 14.69 3.44
CA GLU A 185 -3.12 14.72 2.57
C GLU A 185 -2.73 14.16 1.20
N ALA A 186 -3.65 13.48 0.54
CA ALA A 186 -3.50 13.10 -0.84
C ALA A 186 -4.76 13.45 -1.64
N THR A 187 -4.54 13.89 -2.87
CA THR A 187 -5.59 14.05 -3.87
C THR A 187 -5.49 12.92 -4.86
N LEU A 188 -6.55 12.12 -4.94
CA LEU A 188 -6.64 10.97 -5.82
C LEU A 188 -7.62 11.24 -6.95
N LYS A 189 -7.29 10.70 -8.12
CA LYS A 189 -8.21 10.64 -9.26
C LYS A 189 -9.35 9.66 -8.94
N ILE A 190 -10.58 10.08 -9.22
CA ILE A 190 -11.79 9.26 -9.18
C ILE A 190 -12.44 9.20 -10.56
N TYR A 191 -13.50 8.42 -10.69
CA TYR A 191 -14.18 8.13 -11.95
C TYR A 191 -15.69 8.11 -11.73
N PRO A 192 -16.52 8.18 -12.78
CA PRO A 192 -17.94 7.84 -12.64
C PRO A 192 -18.11 6.38 -12.18
N PHE A 193 -19.08 6.12 -11.31
CA PHE A 193 -19.40 4.76 -10.89
C PHE A 193 -20.06 4.00 -12.05
N PRO A 194 -19.64 2.77 -12.35
CA PRO A 194 -20.28 1.94 -13.39
C PRO A 194 -21.69 1.53 -12.93
N GLU A 195 -22.57 1.12 -13.86
CA GLU A 195 -23.89 0.59 -13.48
C GLU A 195 -23.77 -0.60 -12.54
N VAL A 196 -22.83 -1.52 -12.83
CA VAL A 196 -22.50 -2.65 -11.96
C VAL A 196 -21.01 -2.95 -11.93
N ILE A 197 -20.58 -3.55 -10.83
CA ILE A 197 -19.30 -4.25 -10.67
C ILE A 197 -19.68 -5.70 -10.36
N VAL A 198 -19.21 -6.66 -11.14
CA VAL A 198 -19.57 -8.08 -10.95
C VAL A 198 -18.33 -8.94 -11.08
N THR A 199 -18.20 -9.91 -10.17
CA THR A 199 -17.11 -10.88 -10.17
C THR A 199 -17.60 -12.28 -10.48
N PHE A 200 -16.87 -12.98 -11.34
CA PHE A 200 -17.10 -14.37 -11.69
C PHE A 200 -15.93 -15.21 -11.21
N GLN A 201 -16.21 -16.38 -10.63
CA GLN A 201 -15.18 -17.39 -10.41
C GLN A 201 -15.08 -18.28 -11.66
N THR A 202 -14.01 -18.13 -12.43
CA THR A 202 -13.80 -18.86 -13.70
C THR A 202 -12.33 -18.87 -14.13
N ASP A 203 -11.87 -19.99 -14.68
CA ASP A 203 -10.56 -20.16 -15.33
C ASP A 203 -10.59 -19.89 -16.85
N LYS A 204 -11.79 -19.62 -17.41
CA LYS A 204 -12.00 -19.44 -18.86
C LYS A 204 -11.61 -18.06 -19.38
N VAL A 205 -11.27 -17.11 -18.49
CA VAL A 205 -10.90 -15.74 -18.87
C VAL A 205 -9.47 -15.45 -18.42
N ASN A 206 -8.69 -14.90 -19.35
CA ASN A 206 -7.29 -14.52 -19.18
C ASN A 206 -7.02 -13.18 -19.91
N LEU A 207 -5.76 -12.72 -19.90
CA LEU A 207 -5.36 -11.44 -20.51
C LEU A 207 -5.58 -11.35 -22.02
N THR A 208 -5.61 -12.49 -22.74
CA THR A 208 -5.77 -12.53 -24.21
C THR A 208 -7.21 -12.81 -24.63
N SER A 209 -8.12 -12.94 -23.67
CA SER A 209 -9.52 -13.23 -23.93
C SER A 209 -10.20 -12.09 -24.69
N LYS A 210 -11.28 -12.42 -25.42
CA LYS A 210 -12.14 -11.44 -26.11
C LYS A 210 -12.65 -10.36 -25.16
N TYR A 211 -12.94 -10.76 -23.92
CA TYR A 211 -13.39 -9.87 -22.86
C TYR A 211 -12.21 -9.24 -22.13
N ARG A 212 -12.31 -7.95 -21.82
CA ARG A 212 -11.31 -7.20 -21.06
C ARG A 212 -11.83 -6.96 -19.64
N PRO A 213 -11.60 -7.89 -18.68
CA PRO A 213 -11.92 -7.64 -17.30
C PRO A 213 -11.02 -6.52 -16.74
N ILE A 214 -11.52 -5.83 -15.71
CA ILE A 214 -10.72 -4.84 -14.99
C ILE A 214 -9.78 -5.47 -13.96
N SER A 215 -10.07 -6.72 -13.56
CA SER A 215 -9.30 -7.49 -12.60
C SER A 215 -9.35 -8.97 -12.93
N ILE A 216 -8.20 -9.64 -12.79
CA ILE A 216 -8.09 -11.09 -12.75
C ILE A 216 -7.21 -11.40 -11.54
N ILE A 217 -7.79 -12.04 -10.53
CA ILE A 217 -7.11 -12.44 -9.31
C ILE A 217 -7.06 -13.96 -9.29
N TYR A 218 -5.86 -14.49 -9.37
CA TYR A 218 -5.60 -15.91 -9.16
C TYR A 218 -5.27 -16.12 -7.68
N GLU A 219 -6.01 -17.01 -7.03
CA GLU A 219 -5.78 -17.45 -5.67
C GLU A 219 -5.52 -18.96 -5.67
N THR A 220 -4.56 -19.41 -4.87
CA THR A 220 -4.28 -20.83 -4.69
C THR A 220 -4.03 -21.09 -3.21
N ASP A 221 -4.69 -22.10 -2.67
CA ASP A 221 -4.55 -22.54 -1.28
C ASP A 221 -4.62 -24.07 -1.19
N GLU A 222 -4.77 -24.62 0.03
CA GLU A 222 -4.93 -26.06 0.25
C GLU A 222 -6.22 -26.64 -0.37
N LYS A 223 -7.22 -25.80 -0.66
CA LYS A 223 -8.49 -26.21 -1.28
C LYS A 223 -8.43 -26.20 -2.81
N GLY A 224 -7.36 -25.64 -3.39
CA GLY A 224 -7.08 -25.64 -4.82
C GLY A 224 -6.97 -24.23 -5.41
N ASP A 225 -6.96 -24.21 -6.74
CA ASP A 225 -6.79 -22.99 -7.52
C ASP A 225 -8.14 -22.36 -7.85
N LYS A 226 -8.26 -21.05 -7.68
CA LYS A 226 -9.44 -20.26 -8.02
C LYS A 226 -9.01 -19.02 -8.79
N THR A 227 -9.80 -18.65 -9.79
CA THR A 227 -9.59 -17.42 -10.54
C THR A 227 -10.84 -16.58 -10.46
N TYR A 228 -10.70 -15.36 -9.96
CA TYR A 228 -11.76 -14.37 -9.82
C TYR A 228 -11.57 -13.28 -10.88
N VAL A 229 -12.62 -13.04 -11.66
CA VAL A 229 -12.59 -12.14 -12.80
C VAL A 229 -13.65 -11.09 -12.63
N THR A 230 -13.24 -9.83 -12.51
CA THR A 230 -14.16 -8.71 -12.27
C THR A 230 -14.38 -7.90 -13.53
N PHE A 231 -15.64 -7.61 -13.82
CA PHE A 231 -16.09 -6.71 -14.88
C PHE A 231 -16.81 -5.50 -14.29
N ILE A 232 -16.71 -4.38 -14.99
CA ILE A 232 -17.49 -3.17 -14.71
C ILE A 232 -18.16 -2.69 -15.99
N GLY A 233 -19.36 -2.13 -15.88
CA GLY A 233 -20.10 -1.60 -17.03
C GLY A 233 -21.60 -1.79 -16.88
N PHE A 234 -22.27 -1.95 -18.02
CA PHE A 234 -23.72 -2.13 -18.07
C PHE A 234 -24.14 -3.54 -17.66
N ARG A 235 -25.20 -3.66 -16.84
CA ARG A 235 -25.66 -4.94 -16.28
C ARG A 235 -25.93 -5.98 -17.36
N ARG A 236 -26.70 -5.60 -18.39
CA ARG A 236 -27.05 -6.48 -19.52
C ARG A 236 -25.82 -7.03 -20.27
N ALA A 237 -24.78 -6.23 -20.43
CA ALA A 237 -23.56 -6.66 -21.11
C ALA A 237 -22.79 -7.68 -20.27
N ILE A 238 -22.73 -7.47 -18.96
CA ILE A 238 -22.05 -8.35 -18.01
C ILE A 238 -22.81 -9.66 -17.82
N GLU A 239 -24.14 -9.65 -17.78
CA GLU A 239 -24.97 -10.86 -17.74
C GLU A 239 -24.73 -11.74 -18.97
N LYS A 240 -24.66 -11.16 -20.17
CA LYS A 240 -24.32 -11.88 -21.39
C LYS A 240 -22.91 -12.49 -21.33
N ILE A 241 -21.94 -11.78 -20.77
CA ILE A 241 -20.59 -12.31 -20.54
C ILE A 241 -20.65 -13.53 -19.61
N GLY A 242 -21.44 -13.45 -18.53
CA GLY A 242 -21.66 -14.56 -17.60
C GLY A 242 -22.28 -15.79 -18.26
N GLU A 243 -23.28 -15.60 -19.13
CA GLU A 243 -23.89 -16.68 -19.93
C GLU A 243 -22.87 -17.35 -20.86
N GLU A 244 -22.05 -16.57 -21.57
CA GLU A 244 -21.04 -17.10 -22.50
C GLU A 244 -19.89 -17.83 -21.77
N ILE A 245 -19.48 -17.34 -20.60
CA ILE A 245 -18.49 -18.00 -19.73
C ILE A 245 -19.10 -19.25 -19.07
N GLY A 246 -20.42 -19.27 -18.86
CA GLY A 246 -21.11 -20.31 -18.11
C GLY A 246 -20.81 -20.23 -16.61
N ALA A 247 -20.68 -19.02 -16.07
CA ALA A 247 -20.42 -18.78 -14.65
C ALA A 247 -21.44 -17.78 -14.08
N LYS A 248 -21.88 -18.01 -12.84
CA LYS A 248 -22.74 -17.08 -12.13
C LYS A 248 -21.89 -15.96 -11.52
N GLY A 249 -22.26 -14.71 -11.80
CA GLY A 249 -21.61 -13.53 -11.23
C GLY A 249 -22.17 -13.16 -9.87
N GLU A 250 -21.32 -12.55 -9.04
CA GLU A 250 -21.68 -11.93 -7.76
C GLU A 250 -21.43 -10.43 -7.84
N ASP A 251 -22.37 -9.62 -7.33
CA ASP A 251 -22.21 -8.17 -7.29
C ASP A 251 -21.05 -7.80 -6.36
N GLY A 252 -20.16 -6.94 -6.84
CA GLY A 252 -18.94 -6.52 -6.15
C GLY A 252 -17.65 -7.06 -6.77
N PHE A 253 -16.57 -6.91 -6.01
CA PHE A 253 -15.21 -7.32 -6.40
C PHE A 253 -14.60 -8.19 -5.31
N TYR A 254 -13.67 -9.06 -5.70
CA TYR A 254 -12.91 -9.86 -4.75
C TYR A 254 -11.94 -8.96 -3.96
N SER A 255 -12.09 -8.92 -2.65
CA SER A 255 -11.19 -8.18 -1.74
C SER A 255 -10.01 -9.04 -1.34
N ILE A 256 -8.80 -8.49 -1.46
CA ILE A 256 -7.59 -9.16 -0.99
C ILE A 256 -7.35 -8.76 0.46
N ASP A 257 -7.21 -9.78 1.32
CA ASP A 257 -6.78 -9.59 2.70
C ASP A 257 -5.25 -9.59 2.79
N TYR A 258 -4.71 -8.47 3.29
CA TYR A 258 -3.27 -8.26 3.50
C TYR A 258 -2.86 -8.43 4.98
N THR A 259 -3.79 -8.71 5.89
CA THR A 259 -3.58 -8.74 7.35
C THR A 259 -2.92 -10.01 7.89
N SER A 260 -2.65 -11.02 7.06
CA SER A 260 -2.15 -12.35 7.48
C SER A 260 -0.93 -12.30 8.40
N ASP A 261 -1.03 -12.94 9.57
CA ASP A 261 0.04 -13.10 10.56
C ASP A 261 1.17 -14.06 10.13
N GLU A 262 1.04 -14.66 8.96
CA GLU A 262 2.01 -15.58 8.39
C GLU A 262 3.29 -14.89 7.93
N LYS A 263 4.29 -15.71 7.60
CA LYS A 263 5.45 -15.25 6.82
C LYS A 263 5.00 -14.99 5.39
N VAL A 264 5.34 -13.83 4.85
CA VAL A 264 4.93 -13.43 3.51
C VAL A 264 6.13 -13.09 2.66
N ILE A 265 6.14 -13.61 1.44
CA ILE A 265 7.04 -13.15 0.38
C ILE A 265 6.23 -12.50 -0.74
N SER A 266 6.79 -11.44 -1.32
CA SER A 266 6.28 -10.82 -2.54
C SER A 266 7.21 -11.11 -3.69
N ILE A 267 6.64 -11.47 -4.84
CA ILE A 267 7.40 -11.70 -6.07
C ILE A 267 7.00 -10.61 -7.08
N HIS A 268 8.00 -9.88 -7.56
CA HIS A 268 7.82 -8.91 -8.63
C HIS A 268 8.27 -9.57 -9.94
N THR A 269 7.31 -9.81 -10.83
CA THR A 269 7.52 -10.52 -12.10
C THR A 269 7.02 -9.71 -13.29
N VAL A 270 7.35 -10.17 -14.49
CA VAL A 270 6.75 -9.67 -15.73
C VAL A 270 5.23 -9.80 -15.68
N ARG A 271 4.53 -8.72 -16.05
CA ARG A 271 3.06 -8.68 -16.13
C ARG A 271 2.53 -9.81 -17.01
N GLY A 272 1.58 -10.57 -16.48
CA GLY A 272 0.98 -11.74 -17.13
C GLY A 272 1.61 -13.08 -16.75
N LYS A 273 2.79 -13.11 -16.10
CA LYS A 273 3.44 -14.34 -15.62
C LYS A 273 3.08 -14.70 -14.17
N GLU A 274 2.21 -13.94 -13.51
CA GLU A 274 1.94 -14.06 -12.07
C GLU A 274 1.52 -15.50 -11.70
N VAL A 275 0.63 -16.10 -12.48
CA VAL A 275 0.14 -17.47 -12.24
C VAL A 275 1.26 -18.51 -12.39
N ASP A 276 2.08 -18.39 -13.43
CA ASP A 276 3.18 -19.33 -13.71
C ASP A 276 4.23 -19.27 -12.60
N VAL A 277 4.58 -18.07 -12.15
CA VAL A 277 5.52 -17.84 -11.06
C VAL A 277 4.99 -18.39 -9.74
N ILE A 278 3.70 -18.22 -9.43
CA ILE A 278 3.09 -18.80 -8.23
C ILE A 278 3.16 -20.33 -8.28
N ARG A 279 2.82 -20.94 -9.42
CA ARG A 279 2.90 -22.40 -9.61
C ARG A 279 4.34 -22.91 -9.47
N LYS A 280 5.31 -22.18 -10.03
CA LYS A 280 6.73 -22.50 -9.89
C LYS A 280 7.18 -22.39 -8.43
N ALA A 281 6.77 -21.34 -7.72
CA ALA A 281 7.05 -21.19 -6.29
C ALA A 281 6.50 -22.35 -5.45
N LYS A 282 5.26 -22.79 -5.72
CA LYS A 282 4.65 -23.96 -5.07
C LYS A 282 5.46 -25.27 -5.27
N SER A 283 6.15 -25.40 -6.40
CA SER A 283 7.01 -26.56 -6.67
C SER A 283 8.33 -26.56 -5.90
N ILE A 284 8.76 -25.40 -5.38
CA ILE A 284 10.06 -25.19 -4.73
C ILE A 284 9.91 -25.05 -3.21
N MET A 285 8.83 -24.41 -2.76
CA MET A 285 8.61 -24.13 -1.35
C MET A 285 7.16 -24.35 -0.92
N ARG A 286 6.95 -24.52 0.39
CA ARG A 286 5.62 -24.72 0.96
C ARG A 286 4.86 -23.40 1.07
N VAL A 287 4.09 -23.11 0.03
CA VAL A 287 3.12 -22.01 -0.04
C VAL A 287 1.79 -22.46 0.58
N LYS A 288 1.33 -21.76 1.62
CA LYS A 288 0.01 -21.98 2.24
C LYS A 288 -1.10 -21.33 1.41
N ARG A 289 -0.84 -20.10 0.96
CA ARG A 289 -1.74 -19.32 0.12
C ARG A 289 -0.93 -18.46 -0.84
N GLY A 290 -1.35 -18.40 -2.10
CA GLY A 290 -0.73 -17.56 -3.12
C GLY A 290 -1.78 -16.72 -3.82
N ILE A 291 -1.49 -15.44 -4.01
CA ILE A 291 -2.35 -14.48 -4.69
C ILE A 291 -1.56 -13.81 -5.80
N GLY A 292 -2.09 -13.82 -7.02
CA GLY A 292 -1.55 -13.10 -8.16
C GLY A 292 -2.62 -12.18 -8.74
N ILE A 293 -2.33 -10.87 -8.81
CA ILE A 293 -3.19 -9.92 -9.53
C ILE A 293 -2.64 -9.81 -10.95
N VAL A 294 -3.26 -10.54 -11.87
CA VAL A 294 -2.71 -10.73 -13.21
C VAL A 294 -2.66 -9.40 -13.97
N GLY A 295 -1.50 -9.09 -14.54
CA GLY A 295 -1.23 -7.83 -15.24
C GLY A 295 -0.62 -6.73 -14.38
N THR A 296 -0.42 -6.95 -13.07
CA THR A 296 0.26 -6.00 -12.19
C THR A 296 1.76 -6.24 -12.11
N GLY A 297 2.19 -7.49 -12.28
CA GLY A 297 3.55 -7.96 -12.03
C GLY A 297 3.83 -8.23 -10.55
N TYR A 298 2.81 -8.39 -9.72
CA TYR A 298 2.96 -8.64 -8.28
C TYR A 298 2.22 -9.91 -7.85
N CYS A 299 2.95 -10.79 -7.17
CA CYS A 299 2.42 -11.95 -6.47
C CYS A 299 2.70 -11.83 -4.97
N ARG A 300 1.76 -12.27 -4.15
CA ARG A 300 1.90 -12.37 -2.69
C ARG A 300 1.74 -13.83 -2.29
N LEU A 301 2.72 -14.38 -1.58
CA LEU A 301 2.69 -15.76 -1.09
C LEU A 301 2.83 -15.79 0.43
N GLU A 302 1.84 -16.38 1.10
CA GLU A 302 1.91 -16.78 2.49
C GLU A 302 2.60 -18.16 2.55
N VAL A 303 3.71 -18.24 3.28
CA VAL A 303 4.61 -19.40 3.28
C VAL A 303 4.78 -19.95 4.69
N ALA A 304 4.96 -21.27 4.82
CA ALA A 304 5.16 -21.88 6.13
C ALA A 304 6.53 -21.52 6.74
N SER A 305 7.55 -21.42 5.90
CA SER A 305 8.92 -21.05 6.26
C SER A 305 9.62 -20.36 5.09
N PHE A 306 10.78 -19.76 5.34
CA PHE A 306 11.66 -19.22 4.30
C PHE A 306 12.65 -20.26 3.77
N ASP A 307 12.38 -21.55 4.03
CA ASP A 307 13.19 -22.62 3.48
C ASP A 307 13.06 -22.60 1.95
N ASN A 308 14.16 -22.86 1.26
CA ASN A 308 14.26 -22.77 -0.20
C ASN A 308 14.05 -21.36 -0.79
N LEU A 309 14.03 -20.28 0.01
CA LEU A 309 13.91 -18.91 -0.52
C LEU A 309 15.02 -18.58 -1.54
N GLU A 310 16.26 -18.98 -1.26
CA GLU A 310 17.39 -18.79 -2.18
C GLU A 310 17.36 -19.73 -3.40
N VAL A 311 16.72 -20.90 -3.27
CA VAL A 311 16.47 -21.77 -4.43
C VAL A 311 15.43 -21.10 -5.33
N LEU A 312 14.34 -20.59 -4.74
CA LEU A 312 13.30 -19.87 -5.46
C LEU A 312 13.90 -18.70 -6.24
N ARG A 313 14.66 -17.81 -5.57
CA ARG A 313 15.33 -16.66 -6.20
C ARG A 313 16.14 -17.04 -7.43
N ARG A 314 16.92 -18.12 -7.33
CA ARG A 314 17.76 -18.62 -8.44
C ARG A 314 16.95 -19.22 -9.58
N GLU A 315 15.84 -19.89 -9.27
CA GLU A 315 15.06 -20.62 -10.28
C GLU A 315 14.07 -19.75 -11.06
N ILE A 316 13.51 -18.72 -10.44
CA ILE A 316 12.55 -17.85 -11.13
C ILE A 316 13.19 -16.64 -11.79
N ASP A 317 14.41 -16.25 -11.37
CA ASP A 317 15.13 -15.06 -11.88
C ASP A 317 14.30 -13.76 -11.79
N GLU A 318 13.50 -13.65 -10.72
CA GLU A 318 12.63 -12.52 -10.42
C GLU A 318 12.95 -11.97 -9.02
N GLN A 319 12.54 -10.74 -8.73
CA GLN A 319 12.78 -10.14 -7.42
C GLN A 319 11.82 -10.71 -6.36
N VAL A 320 12.35 -11.49 -5.42
CA VAL A 320 11.59 -12.09 -4.31
C VAL A 320 11.95 -11.45 -2.98
N VAL A 321 11.06 -10.64 -2.42
CA VAL A 321 11.28 -9.91 -1.17
C VAL A 321 10.48 -10.56 -0.03
N VAL A 322 11.05 -10.65 1.17
CA VAL A 322 10.29 -11.05 2.37
C VAL A 322 9.49 -9.86 2.87
N GLU A 323 8.22 -9.79 2.47
CA GLU A 323 7.35 -8.68 2.86
C GLU A 323 7.04 -8.68 4.36
N ARG A 324 6.81 -9.86 4.95
CA ARG A 324 6.50 -10.02 6.38
C ARG A 324 7.30 -11.15 6.99
N GLY A 325 7.97 -10.85 8.10
CA GLY A 325 8.88 -11.73 8.81
C GLY A 325 10.32 -11.22 8.72
N TYR A 326 11.28 -12.06 9.11
CA TYR A 326 12.69 -11.70 9.06
C TYR A 326 13.49 -12.80 8.37
N TYR A 327 14.26 -12.41 7.37
CA TYR A 327 15.24 -13.26 6.70
C TYR A 327 16.55 -12.49 6.56
N ASN A 328 17.63 -13.05 7.08
CA ASN A 328 18.93 -12.41 7.03
C ASN A 328 19.46 -12.38 5.59
N GLY A 329 19.86 -11.22 5.09
CA GLY A 329 20.33 -11.06 3.71
C GLY A 329 19.24 -10.88 2.65
N ASP A 330 18.01 -10.59 3.07
CA ASP A 330 16.93 -10.20 2.14
C ASP A 330 17.23 -8.86 1.43
N TYR A 331 16.44 -8.53 0.41
CA TYR A 331 16.52 -7.30 -0.37
C TYR A 331 16.17 -6.02 0.41
N TRP A 332 15.91 -6.10 1.72
CA TRP A 332 15.72 -4.93 2.58
C TRP A 332 17.02 -4.14 2.73
N GLY A 333 16.94 -2.84 2.45
CA GLY A 333 18.10 -1.94 2.43
C GLY A 333 18.34 -1.30 1.07
N ILE A 334 19.09 -0.20 1.07
CA ILE A 334 19.43 0.54 -0.16
C ILE A 334 20.52 -0.23 -0.90
N ARG A 335 20.15 -0.90 -2.00
CA ARG A 335 21.14 -1.55 -2.88
C ARG A 335 21.87 -0.54 -3.78
N ASP A 336 21.15 0.46 -4.27
CA ASP A 336 21.71 1.57 -5.04
C ASP A 336 21.98 2.76 -4.12
N LYS A 337 23.16 2.71 -3.48
CA LYS A 337 23.47 3.52 -2.30
C LYS A 337 23.41 5.02 -2.57
N GLU A 338 23.82 5.49 -3.74
CA GLU A 338 24.05 6.93 -3.91
C GLU A 338 22.74 7.71 -4.06
N THR A 339 21.89 7.38 -5.04
CA THR A 339 20.68 8.16 -5.31
C THR A 339 19.68 8.12 -4.16
N LEU A 340 19.44 6.95 -3.58
CA LEU A 340 18.49 6.81 -2.47
C LEU A 340 19.04 7.43 -1.18
N GLN A 341 20.36 7.39 -0.95
CA GLN A 341 20.98 8.12 0.16
C GLN A 341 20.86 9.63 -0.02
N MET A 342 21.10 10.15 -1.24
CA MET A 342 20.90 11.58 -1.54
C MET A 342 19.44 12.00 -1.29
N LEU A 343 18.47 11.16 -1.68
CA LEU A 343 17.06 11.41 -1.37
C LEU A 343 16.80 11.36 0.14
N LYS A 344 17.39 10.41 0.86
CA LYS A 344 17.25 10.32 2.31
C LYS A 344 17.81 11.56 3.01
N GLU A 345 19.00 11.99 2.63
CA GLU A 345 19.64 13.20 3.17
C GLU A 345 18.84 14.46 2.87
N ALA A 346 18.23 14.56 1.67
CA ALA A 346 17.41 15.69 1.29
C ALA A 346 16.07 15.75 2.04
N PHE A 347 15.45 14.60 2.33
CA PHE A 347 14.12 14.53 2.94
C PHE A 347 14.14 14.29 4.45
N ASP A 348 15.20 13.72 5.00
CA ASP A 348 15.35 13.40 6.42
C ASP A 348 16.84 13.41 6.80
N PRO A 349 17.47 14.60 6.84
CA PRO A 349 18.92 14.76 7.00
C PRO A 349 19.46 14.20 8.34
N ASN A 350 18.62 14.10 9.37
CA ASN A 350 19.01 13.54 10.67
C ASN A 350 18.61 12.06 10.82
N ASN A 351 18.09 11.44 9.76
CA ASN A 351 17.71 10.03 9.70
C ASN A 351 16.77 9.59 10.84
N ILE A 352 15.78 10.43 11.19
CA ILE A 352 14.85 10.10 12.27
C ILE A 352 13.71 9.19 11.79
N LEU A 353 13.31 9.22 10.51
CA LEU A 353 12.24 8.39 9.96
C LEU A 353 12.76 6.99 9.62
N GLN A 354 12.44 6.02 10.47
CA GLN A 354 12.96 4.65 10.39
C GLN A 354 11.84 3.60 10.46
N PRO A 355 10.94 3.53 9.46
CA PRO A 355 9.85 2.54 9.43
C PRO A 355 10.33 1.11 9.12
N GLY A 356 11.61 0.92 8.83
CA GLY A 356 12.22 -0.36 8.43
C GLY A 356 13.74 -0.27 8.50
N LEU A 357 14.41 -1.43 8.41
CA LEU A 357 15.87 -1.50 8.34
C LEU A 357 16.30 -1.13 6.92
N ILE A 358 16.63 0.14 6.73
CA ILE A 358 17.27 0.67 5.53
C ILE A 358 18.62 1.22 5.98
N LEU A 359 19.55 0.32 6.27
CA LEU A 359 20.95 0.59 6.65
C LEU A 359 21.89 -0.19 5.75
#